data_AF-A0A2K3PID9-F1
#
_entry.id   AF-A0A2K3PID9-F1
#
_cell.length_a   1.000
_cell.length_b   1.000
_cell.length_c   1.000
_cell.angle_alpha   90.00
_cell.angle_beta   90.00
_cell.angle_gamma   90.00
#
_symmetry.space_group_name_H-M   'P 1'
#
loop_
_entity.id
_entity.type
_entity.pdbx_description
1 polymer ?
#
loop_
_entity_poly.entity_id
_entity_poly.type
_entity_poly.pdbx_seq_one_letter_code
_entity_poly.pdbx_strand_id
1 'polypeptide(L)'
;MSDSKEEDTVIASVHSTVFKQSENLNGKHLKIEGYDFNNGVNYQNLLKSMLTTGFQASNLADAINVVNQMLDWRLIDEPVTEDCSEEEKDLNYRKSVTCKVFLGFTSNLISSGVRDVVRFLCQHHLVR
;
A
#
# COMPACT_ATOMS: atom_id res chain seq x y z
N MET A 1 -52.65 -21.05 13.92
CA MET A 1 -51.70 -21.94 14.64
C MET A 1 -50.58 -22.46 13.73
N SER A 2 -50.76 -22.45 12.41
CA SER A 2 -49.70 -22.71 11.40
C SER A 2 -48.79 -21.49 11.21
N ASP A 3 -49.36 -20.30 11.06
CA ASP A 3 -48.62 -19.06 10.72
C ASP A 3 -47.61 -18.66 11.80
N SER A 4 -47.94 -18.87 13.08
CA SER A 4 -47.03 -18.55 14.19
C SER A 4 -45.78 -19.43 14.24
N LYS A 5 -45.87 -20.69 13.77
CA LYS A 5 -44.71 -21.60 13.73
C LYS A 5 -43.79 -21.29 12.55
N GLU A 6 -44.35 -20.84 11.44
CA GLU A 6 -43.59 -20.34 10.28
C GLU A 6 -42.86 -19.04 10.65
N GLU A 7 -43.52 -18.12 11.35
CA GLU A 7 -42.87 -16.91 11.87
C GLU A 7 -41.73 -17.23 12.85
N ASP A 8 -41.94 -18.13 13.81
CA ASP A 8 -40.90 -18.53 14.78
C ASP A 8 -39.68 -19.17 14.11
N THR A 9 -39.89 -19.96 13.06
CA THR A 9 -38.79 -20.58 12.30
C THR A 9 -38.05 -19.57 11.42
N VAL A 10 -38.75 -18.60 10.84
CA VAL A 10 -38.13 -17.48 10.11
C VAL A 10 -37.30 -16.61 11.06
N ILE A 11 -37.81 -16.27 12.25
CA ILE A 11 -37.08 -15.49 13.24
C ILE A 11 -35.84 -16.25 13.72
N ALA A 12 -35.94 -17.55 14.01
CA ALA A 12 -34.79 -18.36 14.39
C ALA A 12 -33.72 -18.41 13.28
N SER A 13 -34.14 -18.50 12.01
CA SER A 13 -33.26 -18.49 10.85
C SER A 13 -32.53 -17.16 10.68
N VAL A 14 -33.26 -16.04 10.75
CA VAL A 14 -32.69 -14.69 10.68
C VAL A 14 -31.72 -14.46 11.84
N HIS A 15 -32.08 -14.91 13.06
CA HIS A 15 -31.22 -14.80 14.23
C HIS A 15 -29.91 -15.57 14.04
N SER A 16 -29.97 -16.81 13.55
CA SER A 16 -28.75 -17.60 13.29
C SER A 16 -27.87 -17.02 12.17
N THR A 17 -28.47 -16.32 11.20
CA THR A 17 -27.77 -15.69 10.09
C THR A 17 -27.07 -14.40 10.51
N VAL A 18 -27.76 -13.54 11.27
CA VAL A 18 -27.25 -12.23 11.69
C VAL A 18 -26.26 -12.37 12.86
N PHE A 19 -26.53 -13.27 13.82
CA PHE A 19 -25.72 -13.44 15.03
C PHE A 19 -24.71 -14.58 14.91
N LYS A 20 -24.10 -14.73 13.73
CA LYS A 20 -23.01 -15.69 13.55
C LYS A 20 -21.79 -15.21 14.35
N GLN A 21 -21.23 -16.12 15.15
CA GLN A 21 -20.02 -15.82 15.91
C GLN A 21 -18.84 -15.54 14.97
N SER A 22 -18.11 -14.45 15.23
CA SER A 22 -16.89 -14.09 14.52
C SER A 22 -15.65 -14.67 15.19
N GLU A 23 -14.58 -14.82 14.40
CA GLU A 23 -13.26 -15.17 14.91
C GLU A 23 -12.54 -13.96 15.51
N ASN A 24 -11.59 -14.21 16.41
CA ASN A 24 -10.76 -13.16 16.99
C ASN A 24 -9.57 -12.81 16.07
N LEU A 25 -9.51 -11.54 15.68
CA LEU A 25 -8.47 -10.98 14.81
C LEU A 25 -7.52 -10.01 15.53
N ASN A 26 -7.57 -9.93 16.86
CA ASN A 26 -6.76 -9.01 17.64
C ASN A 26 -5.26 -9.21 17.35
N GLY A 27 -4.59 -8.10 17.01
CA GLY A 27 -3.16 -8.07 16.71
C GLY A 27 -2.75 -8.65 15.35
N LYS A 28 -3.69 -9.19 14.55
CA LYS A 28 -3.38 -9.75 13.22
C LYS A 28 -3.40 -8.71 12.10
N HIS A 29 -4.15 -7.63 12.29
CA HIS A 29 -4.36 -6.60 11.27
C HIS A 29 -4.27 -5.20 11.87
N LEU A 30 -3.88 -4.23 11.04
CA LEU A 30 -3.97 -2.82 11.42
C LEU A 30 -5.44 -2.44 11.62
N LYS A 31 -5.70 -1.72 12.72
CA LYS A 31 -7.02 -1.17 13.00
C LYS A 31 -7.29 0.02 12.06
N ILE A 32 -8.54 0.11 11.58
CA ILE A 32 -8.98 1.26 10.81
C ILE A 32 -9.12 2.47 11.74
N GLU A 33 -8.35 3.51 11.46
CA GLU A 33 -8.27 4.74 12.23
C GLU A 33 -7.76 5.88 11.34
N GLY A 34 -8.53 6.97 11.26
CA GLY A 34 -8.17 8.17 10.50
C GLY A 34 -7.29 9.13 11.29
N TYR A 35 -6.81 10.19 10.64
CA TYR A 35 -6.06 11.24 11.33
C TYR A 35 -6.93 12.03 12.29
N ASP A 36 -6.50 12.15 13.55
CA ASP A 36 -7.15 13.02 14.54
C ASP A 36 -6.64 14.46 14.43
N PHE A 37 -7.49 15.34 13.91
CA PHE A 37 -7.22 16.77 13.74
C PHE A 37 -7.14 17.56 15.06
N ASN A 38 -7.49 16.97 16.21
CA ASN A 38 -7.19 17.59 17.50
C ASN A 38 -5.66 17.70 17.74
N ASN A 39 -4.85 16.92 17.00
CA ASN A 39 -3.40 17.05 16.97
C ASN A 39 -2.88 18.19 16.06
N GLY A 40 -3.78 19.04 15.55
CA GLY A 40 -3.47 20.13 14.63
C GLY A 40 -3.42 19.69 13.17
N VAL A 41 -2.89 20.56 12.30
CA VAL A 41 -2.75 20.29 10.85
C VAL A 41 -1.32 19.85 10.56
N ASN A 42 -1.07 18.54 10.60
CA ASN A 42 0.20 17.94 10.22
C ASN A 42 0.04 17.06 8.97
N TYR A 43 0.44 17.58 7.81
CA TYR A 43 0.34 16.88 6.53
C TYR A 43 1.12 15.57 6.46
N GLN A 44 2.26 15.47 7.13
CA GLN A 44 3.04 14.23 7.14
C GLN A 44 2.27 13.12 7.87
N ASN A 45 1.70 13.43 9.04
CA ASN A 45 0.93 12.46 9.79
C ASN A 45 -0.43 12.16 9.16
N LEU A 46 -1.04 13.14 8.50
CA LEU A 46 -2.25 12.96 7.70
C LEU A 46 -2.02 12.00 6.53
N LEU A 47 -0.93 12.16 5.77
CA LEU A 47 -0.61 11.25 4.67
C LEU A 47 -0.24 9.85 5.20
N LYS A 48 0.47 9.76 6.34
CA LYS A 48 0.77 8.48 6.98
C LYS A 48 -0.48 7.72 7.44
N SER A 49 -1.48 8.43 7.98
CA SER A 49 -2.73 7.78 8.43
C SER A 49 -3.57 7.23 7.28
N MET A 50 -3.27 7.58 6.02
CA MET A 50 -3.97 7.01 4.87
C MET A 50 -3.89 5.49 4.84
N LEU A 51 -2.80 4.91 5.36
CA LEU A 51 -2.62 3.46 5.51
C LEU A 51 -3.77 2.81 6.30
N THR A 52 -4.20 3.46 7.37
CA THR A 52 -5.26 2.98 8.28
C THR A 52 -6.61 3.63 8.02
N THR A 53 -6.75 4.47 6.99
CA THR A 53 -8.00 5.17 6.67
C THR A 53 -8.98 4.27 5.90
N GLY A 54 -8.49 3.34 5.09
CA GLY A 54 -9.30 2.40 4.31
C GLY A 54 -9.58 2.87 2.87
N PHE A 55 -10.18 1.98 2.09
CA PHE A 55 -10.51 2.19 0.67
C PHE A 55 -9.30 2.65 -0.16
N GLN A 56 -9.46 3.70 -0.98
CA GLN A 56 -8.38 4.21 -1.84
C GLN A 56 -7.27 4.93 -1.05
N ALA A 57 -7.53 5.36 0.19
CA ALA A 57 -6.50 5.97 1.01
C ALA A 57 -5.42 4.93 1.36
N SER A 58 -5.82 3.71 1.73
CA SER A 58 -4.86 2.63 1.99
C SER A 58 -4.06 2.27 0.74
N ASN A 59 -4.72 2.16 -0.43
CA ASN A 59 -4.02 1.92 -1.70
C ASN A 59 -2.99 3.01 -2.04
N LEU A 60 -3.29 4.28 -1.74
CA LEU A 60 -2.35 5.38 -1.95
C LEU A 60 -1.14 5.27 -1.00
N ALA A 61 -1.36 4.95 0.27
CA ALA A 61 -0.29 4.73 1.23
C ALA A 61 0.61 3.54 0.82
N ASP A 62 0.01 2.46 0.36
CA ASP A 62 0.74 1.30 -0.17
C ASP A 62 1.57 1.67 -1.41
N ALA A 63 0.99 2.46 -2.34
CA ALA A 63 1.73 2.95 -3.50
C ALA A 63 2.93 3.83 -3.11
N ILE A 64 2.78 4.70 -2.10
CA ILE A 64 3.90 5.49 -1.56
C ILE A 64 4.99 4.58 -1.00
N ASN A 65 4.61 3.55 -0.22
CA ASN A 65 5.56 2.60 0.35
C ASN A 65 6.33 1.83 -0.73
N VAL A 66 5.63 1.35 -1.76
CA VAL A 66 6.25 0.62 -2.89
C VAL A 66 7.21 1.52 -3.67
N VAL A 67 6.85 2.78 -3.94
CA VAL A 67 7.75 3.72 -4.63
C VAL A 67 8.98 4.01 -3.79
N ASN A 68 8.85 4.20 -2.47
CA ASN A 68 10.01 4.39 -1.60
C ASN A 68 10.92 3.14 -1.60
N GLN A 69 10.34 1.93 -1.56
CA GLN A 69 11.10 0.70 -1.71
C GLN A 69 11.88 0.65 -3.02
N MET A 70 11.30 1.07 -4.15
CA MET A 70 12.02 1.15 -5.43
C MET A 70 13.22 2.11 -5.38
N LEU A 71 13.08 3.24 -4.68
CA LEU A 71 14.14 4.24 -4.56
C LEU A 71 15.26 3.79 -3.61
N ASP A 72 14.89 3.10 -2.52
CA ASP A 72 15.81 2.65 -1.49
C ASP A 72 16.51 1.33 -1.84
N TRP A 73 15.88 0.47 -2.64
CA TRP A 73 16.40 -0.86 -3.00
C TRP A 73 17.78 -0.79 -3.63
N ARG A 74 18.65 -1.69 -3.19
CA ARG A 74 19.97 -1.95 -3.75
C ARG A 74 20.16 -3.46 -3.95
N LEU A 75 21.04 -3.84 -4.87
CA LEU A 75 21.33 -5.27 -5.10
C LEU A 75 21.89 -5.98 -3.85
N ILE A 76 22.51 -5.24 -2.92
CA ILE A 76 22.96 -5.79 -1.63
C ILE A 76 21.82 -6.30 -0.75
N ASP A 77 20.58 -5.83 -0.96
CA ASP A 77 19.42 -6.28 -0.19
C ASP A 77 18.95 -7.68 -0.63
N GLU A 78 19.34 -8.11 -1.83
CA GLU A 78 19.07 -9.46 -2.33
C GLU A 78 20.15 -10.45 -1.88
N PRO A 79 19.80 -11.73 -1.65
CA PRO A 79 20.79 -12.77 -1.38
C PRO A 79 21.71 -13.00 -2.59
N VAL A 80 22.94 -13.45 -2.34
CA VAL A 80 23.85 -13.90 -3.38
C VAL A 80 23.48 -15.34 -3.75
N THR A 81 23.23 -15.59 -5.02
CA THR A 81 22.89 -16.90 -5.57
C THR A 81 24.05 -17.49 -6.36
N GLU A 82 23.99 -18.78 -6.69
CA GLU A 82 25.08 -19.50 -7.37
C GLU A 82 25.31 -19.01 -8.82
N ASP A 83 24.29 -18.41 -9.44
CA ASP A 83 24.30 -17.82 -10.77
C ASP A 83 24.85 -16.38 -10.82
N CYS A 84 25.16 -15.77 -9.66
CA CYS A 84 25.78 -14.44 -9.63
C CYS A 84 27.19 -14.46 -10.26
N SER A 85 27.49 -13.47 -11.10
CA SER A 85 28.84 -13.28 -11.63
C SER A 85 29.84 -12.93 -10.53
N GLU A 86 31.15 -13.04 -10.80
CA GLU A 86 32.17 -12.62 -9.84
C GLU A 86 32.08 -11.12 -9.52
N GLU A 87 31.64 -10.28 -10.46
CA GLU A 87 31.39 -8.86 -10.19
C GLU A 87 30.16 -8.66 -9.28
N GLU A 88 29.10 -9.45 -9.46
CA GLU A 88 27.89 -9.39 -8.63
C GLU A 88 28.11 -9.90 -7.20
N LYS A 89 29.20 -10.63 -6.95
CA LYS A 89 29.65 -11.02 -5.61
C LYS A 89 30.40 -9.90 -4.90
N ASP A 90 30.92 -8.91 -5.62
CA ASP A 90 31.63 -7.78 -5.01
C ASP A 90 30.66 -6.86 -4.24
N LEU A 91 31.02 -6.58 -2.98
CA LEU A 91 30.20 -5.78 -2.08
C LEU A 91 30.05 -4.32 -2.54
N ASN A 92 31.08 -3.74 -3.16
CA ASN A 92 31.03 -2.35 -3.61
C ASN A 92 30.12 -2.23 -4.84
N TYR A 93 30.22 -3.18 -5.77
CA TYR A 93 29.33 -3.28 -6.91
C TYR A 93 27.87 -3.43 -6.48
N ARG A 94 27.54 -4.40 -5.61
CA ARG A 94 26.16 -4.61 -5.12
C ARG A 94 25.56 -3.37 -4.44
N LYS A 95 26.36 -2.60 -3.69
CA LYS A 95 25.91 -1.33 -3.08
C LYS A 95 25.60 -0.24 -4.10
N SER A 96 26.30 -0.25 -5.24
CA SER A 96 26.15 0.75 -6.29
C SER A 96 24.98 0.49 -7.24
N VAL A 97 24.55 -0.77 -7.37
CA VAL A 97 23.43 -1.14 -8.22
C VAL A 97 22.11 -0.73 -7.56
N THR A 98 21.39 0.17 -8.21
CA THR A 98 20.05 0.64 -7.80
C THR A 98 18.95 0.02 -8.66
N CYS A 99 17.70 0.10 -8.21
CA CYS A 99 16.56 -0.29 -9.03
C CYS A 99 16.48 0.54 -10.33
N LYS A 100 16.01 -0.08 -11.43
CA LYS A 100 15.65 0.62 -12.66
C LYS A 100 14.15 0.90 -12.64
N VAL A 101 13.78 2.17 -12.50
CA VAL A 101 12.38 2.60 -12.36
C VAL A 101 11.85 3.10 -13.70
N PHE A 102 10.96 2.31 -14.30
CA PHE A 102 10.27 2.66 -15.54
C PHE A 102 9.02 3.49 -15.25
N LEU A 103 8.96 4.70 -15.82
CA LEU A 103 7.82 5.61 -15.67
C LEU A 103 7.01 5.68 -16.97
N GLY A 104 5.76 5.21 -16.93
CA GLY A 104 4.78 5.35 -18.01
C GLY A 104 3.68 6.34 -17.66
N PHE A 105 3.30 7.19 -18.60
CA PHE A 105 2.16 8.10 -18.46
C PHE A 105 1.48 8.33 -19.82
N THR A 106 0.20 8.67 -19.80
CA THR A 106 -0.60 8.98 -20.99
C THR A 106 -0.45 10.46 -21.39
N SER A 107 -0.77 10.79 -22.66
CA SER A 107 -0.55 12.14 -23.23
C SER A 107 -1.27 13.26 -22.47
N ASN A 108 -2.45 12.98 -21.93
CA ASN A 108 -3.24 13.95 -21.15
C ASN A 108 -2.51 14.42 -19.88
N LEU A 109 -1.61 13.60 -19.29
CA LEU A 109 -0.84 13.99 -18.11
C LEU A 109 0.23 15.04 -18.44
N ILE A 110 0.82 15.01 -19.64
CA ILE A 110 1.78 16.03 -20.09
C ILE A 110 1.10 17.33 -20.52
N SER A 111 -0.13 17.27 -21.03
CA SER A 111 -0.93 18.47 -21.25
C SER A 111 -1.48 19.09 -19.97
N SER A 112 -1.34 18.41 -18.83
CA SER A 112 -1.73 18.91 -17.50
C SER A 112 -0.56 19.47 -16.70
N GLY A 113 -0.82 20.02 -15.51
CA GLY A 113 0.22 20.46 -14.57
C GLY A 113 1.11 19.34 -14.02
N VAL A 114 0.73 18.07 -14.19
CA VAL A 114 1.56 16.91 -13.78
C VAL A 114 2.87 16.84 -14.55
N ARG A 115 2.95 17.50 -15.72
CA ARG A 115 4.19 17.67 -16.50
C ARG A 115 5.37 18.14 -15.65
N ASP A 116 5.15 19.06 -14.70
CA ASP A 116 6.25 19.59 -13.87
C ASP A 116 6.79 18.55 -12.89
N VAL A 117 5.93 17.65 -12.40
CA VAL A 117 6.32 16.52 -11.55
C VAL A 117 7.15 15.52 -12.37
N VAL A 118 6.66 15.13 -13.55
CA VAL A 118 7.40 14.24 -14.46
C VAL A 118 8.76 14.82 -14.84
N ARG A 119 8.80 16.12 -15.18
CA ARG A 119 10.03 16.85 -15.49
C ARG A 119 11.01 16.81 -14.31
N PHE A 120 10.54 17.00 -13.08
CA PHE A 120 11.37 16.91 -11.87
C PHE A 120 11.97 15.50 -11.71
N LEU A 121 11.16 14.45 -11.84
CA LEU A 121 11.63 13.06 -11.70
C LEU A 121 12.73 12.73 -12.72
N CYS A 122 12.54 13.13 -13.98
CA CYS A 122 13.53 12.91 -15.04
C CYS A 122 14.80 13.77 -14.83
N GLN A 123 14.65 15.05 -14.47
CA GLN A 123 15.79 15.97 -14.27
C GLN A 123 16.73 15.48 -13.17
N HIS A 124 16.18 14.89 -12.10
CA HIS A 124 16.95 14.40 -10.96
C HIS A 124 17.31 12.91 -11.05
N HIS A 125 17.12 12.29 -12.22
CA HIS A 125 17.45 10.88 -12.47
C HIS A 125 16.82 9.89 -11.47
N LEU A 126 15.59 10.19 -11.01
CA LEU A 126 14.82 9.31 -10.12
C LEU A 126 14.10 8.19 -10.88
N VAL A 127 14.00 8.33 -12.20
CA VAL A 127 13.45 7.34 -13.14
C VAL A 127 14.43 7.17 -14.30
N ARG A 128 14.52 5.96 -14.88
CA ARG A 128 15.50 5.61 -15.92
C ARG A 128 14.89 4.73 -17.00
#